data_AF-A0A7Y7U5D9-F1
#
_entry.id   AF-A0A7Y7U5D9-F1
#
_cell.length_a   1.000
_cell.length_b   1.000
_cell.length_c   1.000
_cell.angle_alpha   90.00
_cell.angle_beta   90.00
_cell.angle_gamma   90.00
#
_symmetry.space_group_name_H-M   'P 1'
#
loop_
_entity.id
_entity.type
_entity.pdbx_description
1 polymer ?
#
loop_
_entity_poly.entity_id
_entity_poly.type
_entity_poly.pdbx_seq_one_letter_code
_entity_poly.pdbx_strand_id
1 'polypeptide(L)'
;MFTSEQNGVESILSSPFTAQDQPGTQNQLAFYYLPPTQGGNGEYNLNTAGVIANTRFKATDARLTSFTTWVGTTTYLTKYRNGGTSAAPYTDNAPVIRYSEVLLNLAEALARTEGLTSARALELLNAVHTRAGSDAYTAATFTGTFSLVDAILLERRLEFLGEGLRNNDIMRLLQPIPAKSVVPAVLPSAMAYIWPIPSSELGSNLLMTRN
;
A
#
# COMPACT_ATOMS: atom_id res chain seq x y z
N MET A 1 -19.24 7.34 -0.43
CA MET A 1 -18.10 7.56 -1.36
C MET A 1 -16.84 7.27 -0.57
N PHE A 2 -16.00 6.33 -1.02
CA PHE A 2 -14.70 6.06 -0.38
C PHE A 2 -13.78 7.23 -0.77
N THR A 3 -13.51 8.15 0.15
CA THR A 3 -12.72 9.36 -0.11
C THR A 3 -11.24 9.11 0.20
N SER A 4 -10.33 9.94 -0.32
CA SER A 4 -8.94 9.92 0.15
C SER A 4 -8.90 10.41 1.59
N GLU A 5 -8.61 9.51 2.52
CA GLU A 5 -8.91 9.64 3.96
C GLU A 5 -7.95 10.52 4.75
N GLN A 6 -7.07 11.26 4.07
CA GLN A 6 -5.91 11.92 4.67
C GLN A 6 -6.29 13.06 5.64
N ASN A 7 -7.55 13.52 5.58
CA ASN A 7 -8.18 14.47 6.51
C ASN A 7 -9.51 13.95 7.08
N GLY A 8 -9.79 12.64 6.93
CA GLY A 8 -11.02 12.00 7.39
C GLY A 8 -10.92 11.43 8.80
N VAL A 9 -12.04 10.89 9.31
CA VAL A 9 -12.12 10.24 10.62
C VAL A 9 -11.23 9.00 10.77
N GLU A 10 -10.71 8.47 9.65
CA GLU A 10 -9.79 7.34 9.65
C GLU A 10 -8.30 7.75 9.71
N SER A 11 -7.97 9.04 9.53
CA SER A 11 -6.60 9.54 9.68
C SER A 11 -6.25 9.68 11.16
N ILE A 12 -5.20 8.99 11.60
CA ILE A 12 -4.65 9.11 12.96
C ILE A 12 -3.43 10.03 12.96
N LEU A 13 -2.50 9.82 12.02
CA LEU A 13 -1.32 10.65 11.83
C LEU A 13 -1.04 10.79 10.33
N SER A 14 -0.89 12.03 9.87
CA SER A 14 -0.56 12.35 8.48
C SER A 14 0.43 13.51 8.44
N SER A 15 1.37 13.46 7.49
CA SER A 15 2.28 14.58 7.21
C SER A 15 1.59 15.57 6.28
N PRO A 16 1.44 16.85 6.67
CA PRO A 16 0.71 17.81 5.88
C PRO A 16 1.47 18.21 4.61
N PHE A 17 0.72 18.50 3.54
CA PHE A 17 1.24 19.24 2.39
C PHE A 17 0.47 20.54 2.19
N THR A 18 1.18 21.58 1.81
CA THR A 18 0.69 22.93 1.66
C THR A 18 1.00 23.46 0.26
N ALA A 19 0.40 24.60 -0.10
CA ALA A 19 0.68 25.23 -1.39
C ALA A 19 2.15 25.70 -1.53
N GLN A 20 2.87 25.79 -0.41
CA GLN A 20 4.28 26.16 -0.34
C GLN A 20 5.20 25.02 -0.77
N ASP A 21 4.72 23.78 -0.78
CA ASP A 21 5.49 22.58 -1.13
C ASP A 21 5.57 22.35 -2.65
N GLN A 22 5.99 23.35 -3.44
CA GLN A 22 5.70 23.43 -4.89
C GLN A 22 5.96 22.16 -5.75
N PRO A 23 5.12 21.91 -6.79
CA PRO A 23 5.28 20.79 -7.72
C PRO A 23 6.66 20.73 -8.40
N GLY A 24 7.19 19.52 -8.59
CA GLY A 24 8.52 19.32 -9.18
C GLY A 24 9.68 19.43 -8.19
N THR A 25 9.39 19.77 -6.93
CA THR A 25 10.26 19.46 -5.79
C THR A 25 9.84 18.11 -5.19
N GLN A 26 10.69 17.47 -4.37
CA GLN A 26 10.55 16.10 -3.88
C GLN A 26 9.38 15.87 -2.88
N ASN A 27 8.33 16.69 -2.96
CA ASN A 27 7.44 17.00 -1.85
C ASN A 27 5.95 16.77 -2.17
N GLN A 28 5.53 16.07 -3.24
CA GLN A 28 4.08 15.93 -3.51
C GLN A 28 3.72 14.57 -4.14
N LEU A 29 2.98 13.73 -3.40
CA LEU A 29 2.62 12.37 -3.83
C LEU A 29 1.75 12.34 -5.09
N ALA A 30 0.79 13.26 -5.20
CA ALA A 30 -0.11 13.37 -6.35
C ALA A 30 0.65 13.51 -7.66
N PHE A 31 1.64 14.40 -7.69
CA PHE A 31 2.41 14.72 -8.89
C PHE A 31 3.09 13.48 -9.44
N TYR A 32 3.64 12.62 -8.58
CA TYR A 32 4.35 11.41 -8.99
C TYR A 32 3.44 10.26 -9.43
N TYR A 33 2.27 10.12 -8.78
CA TYR A 33 1.34 9.02 -9.06
C TYR A 33 0.36 9.30 -10.19
N LEU A 34 0.03 10.57 -10.44
CA LEU A 34 -0.95 10.95 -11.47
C LEU A 34 -0.31 10.97 -12.87
N PRO A 35 -1.08 10.62 -13.92
CA PRO A 35 -0.60 10.75 -15.28
C PRO A 35 -0.51 12.23 -15.73
N PRO A 36 0.27 12.55 -16.78
CA PRO A 36 0.34 13.90 -17.37
C PRO A 36 -1.01 14.49 -17.75
N THR A 37 -1.95 13.67 -18.23
CA THR A 37 -3.31 14.08 -18.59
C THR A 37 -4.15 14.50 -17.37
N GLN A 38 -3.67 14.24 -16.15
CA GLN A 38 -4.25 14.64 -14.87
C GLN A 38 -3.22 15.43 -14.04
N GLY A 39 -2.34 16.18 -14.70
CA GLY A 39 -1.44 17.14 -14.05
C GLY A 39 -0.23 16.57 -13.31
N GLY A 40 -0.07 15.25 -13.23
CA GLY A 40 1.13 14.61 -12.68
C GLY A 40 2.24 14.44 -13.72
N ASN A 41 3.36 13.82 -13.34
CA ASN A 41 4.46 13.46 -14.24
C ASN A 41 4.44 11.98 -14.64
N GLY A 42 3.58 11.16 -14.03
CA GLY A 42 3.44 9.74 -14.33
C GLY A 42 4.63 8.86 -13.95
N GLU A 43 5.46 9.29 -13.00
CA GLU A 43 6.68 8.58 -12.58
C GLU A 43 6.39 7.23 -11.92
N TYR A 44 5.31 7.15 -11.14
CA TYR A 44 4.86 5.91 -10.51
C TYR A 44 3.55 5.43 -11.14
N ASN A 45 3.62 4.26 -11.77
CA ASN A 45 2.46 3.52 -12.27
C ASN A 45 2.32 2.17 -11.56
N LEU A 46 1.11 1.61 -11.63
CA LEU A 46 0.79 0.33 -11.03
C LEU A 46 1.16 -0.80 -11.99
N ASN A 47 1.85 -1.83 -11.47
CA ASN A 47 2.13 -3.04 -12.23
C ASN A 47 0.79 -3.74 -12.57
N THR A 48 0.48 -3.86 -13.86
CA THR A 48 -0.73 -4.51 -14.37
C THR A 48 -0.79 -6.00 -14.06
N ALA A 49 0.35 -6.67 -13.92
CA ALA A 49 0.43 -8.05 -13.41
C ALA A 49 0.51 -8.12 -11.88
N GLY A 50 0.40 -6.97 -11.20
CA GLY A 50 0.50 -6.83 -9.75
C GLY A 50 -0.81 -7.09 -9.02
N VAL A 51 -1.05 -6.34 -7.94
CA VAL A 51 -2.25 -6.54 -7.11
C VAL A 51 -3.54 -6.20 -7.85
N ILE A 52 -3.48 -5.28 -8.81
CA ILE A 52 -4.63 -4.86 -9.62
C ILE A 52 -5.15 -5.93 -10.58
N ALA A 53 -4.37 -6.99 -10.85
CA ALA A 53 -4.84 -8.18 -11.58
C ALA A 53 -5.23 -9.33 -10.64
N ASN A 54 -5.15 -9.16 -9.32
CA ASN A 54 -5.56 -10.19 -8.39
C ASN A 54 -7.09 -10.34 -8.44
N THR A 55 -7.59 -11.54 -8.70
CA THR A 55 -9.04 -11.80 -8.84
C THR A 55 -9.83 -11.56 -7.55
N ARG A 56 -9.18 -11.57 -6.39
CA ARG A 56 -9.80 -11.20 -5.10
C ARG A 56 -9.90 -9.68 -4.92
N PHE A 57 -9.18 -8.88 -5.72
CA PHE A 57 -9.41 -7.44 -5.84
C PHE A 57 -10.53 -7.22 -6.85
N LYS A 58 -11.78 -7.35 -6.40
CA LYS A 58 -12.96 -7.32 -7.26
C LYS A 58 -12.99 -6.04 -8.10
N ALA A 59 -13.44 -6.15 -9.34
CA ALA A 59 -13.61 -5.00 -10.23
C ALA A 59 -14.57 -3.93 -9.66
N THR A 60 -15.46 -4.33 -8.77
CA THR A 60 -16.42 -3.47 -8.06
C THR A 60 -15.87 -2.87 -6.77
N ASP A 61 -14.66 -3.25 -6.33
CA ASP A 61 -14.07 -2.73 -5.11
C ASP A 61 -13.87 -1.22 -5.23
N ALA A 62 -14.33 -0.48 -4.22
CA ALA A 62 -14.32 0.97 -4.19
C ALA A 62 -12.90 1.54 -4.32
N ARG A 63 -11.88 0.83 -3.83
CA ARG A 63 -10.48 1.27 -3.92
C ARG A 63 -9.97 1.20 -5.34
N LEU A 64 -10.31 0.13 -6.07
CA LEU A 64 -9.91 -0.01 -7.47
C LEU A 64 -10.62 1.04 -8.33
N THR A 65 -11.93 1.18 -8.16
CA THR A 65 -12.76 2.10 -8.95
C THR A 65 -12.51 3.58 -8.63
N SER A 66 -12.15 3.91 -7.39
CA SER A 66 -11.97 5.31 -6.95
C SER A 66 -10.53 5.78 -6.98
N PHE A 67 -9.55 4.88 -6.86
CA PHE A 67 -8.13 5.24 -6.74
C PHE A 67 -7.25 4.74 -7.89
N THR A 68 -7.84 4.27 -8.99
CA THR A 68 -7.05 3.96 -10.19
C THR A 68 -7.62 4.62 -11.43
N THR A 69 -6.74 4.86 -12.41
CA THR A 69 -7.13 5.35 -13.73
C THR A 69 -6.23 4.73 -14.80
N TRP A 70 -6.76 4.60 -16.01
CA TRP A 70 -6.05 4.03 -17.15
C TRP A 70 -5.79 5.11 -18.19
N VAL A 71 -4.55 5.21 -18.65
CA VAL A 71 -4.17 6.03 -19.80
C VAL A 71 -3.44 5.11 -20.78
N GLY A 72 -4.12 4.76 -21.87
CA GLY A 72 -3.66 3.69 -22.76
C GLY A 72 -3.58 2.36 -22.03
N THR A 73 -2.40 1.72 -22.05
CA THR A 73 -2.13 0.44 -21.37
C THR A 73 -1.57 0.60 -19.96
N THR A 74 -1.37 1.85 -19.49
CA THR A 74 -0.73 2.13 -18.20
C THR A 74 -1.78 2.51 -17.15
N THR A 75 -1.69 1.88 -15.98
CA THR A 75 -2.55 2.17 -14.83
C THR A 75 -1.83 3.08 -13.84
N TYR A 76 -2.52 4.11 -13.37
CA TYR A 76 -1.99 5.08 -12.41
C TYR A 76 -2.82 5.07 -11.13
N LEU A 77 -2.19 5.46 -10.02
CA LEU A 77 -2.85 5.62 -8.73
C LEU A 77 -3.39 7.05 -8.61
N THR A 78 -4.66 7.20 -8.27
CA THR A 78 -5.33 8.50 -8.12
C THR A 78 -5.74 8.79 -6.67
N LYS A 79 -5.08 8.13 -5.72
CA LYS A 79 -5.36 8.21 -4.27
C LYS A 79 -5.06 9.58 -3.65
N TYR A 80 -4.15 10.34 -4.26
CA TYR A 80 -3.70 11.66 -3.81
C TYR A 80 -4.16 12.72 -4.83
N ARG A 81 -5.47 12.93 -4.96
CA ARG A 81 -6.04 13.81 -6.01
C ARG A 81 -6.86 14.98 -5.46
N ASN A 82 -6.64 15.36 -4.22
CA ASN A 82 -7.23 16.50 -3.53
C ASN A 82 -8.75 16.60 -3.74
N GLY A 83 -9.47 15.60 -3.23
CA GLY A 83 -10.93 15.53 -3.37
C GLY A 83 -11.45 15.35 -4.80
N GLY A 84 -10.60 14.98 -5.76
CA GLY A 84 -10.96 14.77 -7.17
C GLY A 84 -10.38 15.82 -8.13
N THR A 85 -9.71 16.85 -7.61
CA THR A 85 -9.04 17.87 -8.41
C THR A 85 -7.61 17.45 -8.76
N SER A 86 -7.39 17.17 -10.04
CA SER A 86 -6.07 16.82 -10.59
C SER A 86 -5.19 18.06 -10.83
N ALA A 87 -5.35 19.11 -10.01
CA ALA A 87 -4.74 20.40 -10.21
C ALA A 87 -3.81 20.74 -9.05
N ALA A 88 -2.64 21.30 -9.38
CA ALA A 88 -1.74 21.91 -8.42
C ALA A 88 -2.52 22.89 -7.50
N PRO A 89 -2.17 22.96 -6.20
CA PRO A 89 -0.86 22.59 -5.65
C PRO A 89 -0.79 21.25 -4.92
N TYR A 90 -1.66 20.26 -5.20
CA TYR A 90 -1.53 18.89 -4.68
C TYR A 90 -1.30 18.76 -3.15
N THR A 91 -2.25 19.29 -2.37
CA THR A 91 -2.15 19.42 -0.90
C THR A 91 -2.65 18.20 -0.12
N ASP A 92 -2.68 17.03 -0.76
CA ASP A 92 -3.06 15.76 -0.15
C ASP A 92 -2.02 15.30 0.86
N ASN A 93 -2.35 15.29 2.15
CA ASN A 93 -1.42 14.85 3.21
C ASN A 93 -0.92 13.41 2.95
N ALA A 94 0.34 13.14 3.28
CA ALA A 94 0.85 11.76 3.28
C ALA A 94 0.35 11.04 4.54
N PRO A 95 -0.43 9.94 4.41
CA PRO A 95 -0.82 9.16 5.57
C PRO A 95 0.42 8.49 6.17
N VAL A 96 0.54 8.57 7.50
CA VAL A 96 1.58 7.86 8.26
C VAL A 96 0.95 6.73 9.06
N ILE A 97 -0.18 6.98 9.72
CA ILE A 97 -0.98 5.99 10.45
C ILE A 97 -2.46 6.24 10.17
N ARG A 98 -3.18 5.19 9.79
CA ARG A 98 -4.65 5.19 9.63
C ARG A 98 -5.31 4.14 10.51
N TYR A 99 -6.59 4.34 10.81
CA TYR A 99 -7.35 3.42 11.65
C TYR A 99 -7.45 2.01 11.03
N SER A 100 -7.59 1.91 9.70
CA SER A 100 -7.57 0.63 8.99
C SER A 100 -6.27 -0.16 9.22
N GLU A 101 -5.13 0.51 9.41
CA GLU A 101 -3.86 -0.14 9.75
C GLU A 101 -3.91 -0.75 11.14
N VAL A 102 -4.45 -0.03 12.13
CA VAL A 102 -4.63 -0.53 13.49
C VAL A 102 -5.52 -1.78 13.49
N LEU A 103 -6.64 -1.73 12.76
CA LEU A 103 -7.56 -2.87 12.63
C LEU A 103 -6.87 -4.09 12.03
N LEU A 104 -6.13 -3.92 10.92
CA LEU A 104 -5.48 -5.02 10.22
C LEU A 104 -4.23 -5.54 10.97
N ASN A 105 -3.51 -4.69 11.68
CA ASN A 105 -2.42 -5.10 12.57
C ASN A 105 -2.95 -6.00 13.70
N LEU A 106 -4.05 -5.58 14.35
CA LEU A 106 -4.69 -6.38 15.39
C LEU A 106 -5.32 -7.67 14.84
N ALA A 107 -5.96 -7.61 13.66
CA ALA A 107 -6.50 -8.79 12.99
C ALA A 107 -5.41 -9.83 12.71
N GLU A 108 -4.26 -9.40 12.20
CA GLU A 108 -3.13 -10.28 11.94
C GLU A 108 -2.57 -10.88 13.23
N ALA A 109 -2.40 -10.07 14.28
CA ALA A 109 -1.90 -10.54 15.57
C ALA A 109 -2.80 -11.63 16.15
N LEU A 110 -4.12 -11.36 16.24
CA LEU A 110 -5.10 -12.30 16.74
C LEU A 110 -5.18 -13.58 15.89
N ALA A 111 -5.17 -13.46 14.55
CA ALA A 111 -5.16 -14.62 13.67
C ALA A 111 -3.91 -15.49 13.90
N ARG A 112 -2.74 -14.89 14.18
CA ARG A 112 -1.51 -15.64 14.45
C ARG A 112 -1.48 -16.29 15.84
N THR A 113 -2.04 -15.65 16.85
CA THR A 113 -2.00 -16.16 18.24
C THR A 113 -3.14 -17.12 18.56
N GLU A 114 -4.32 -16.89 17.99
CA GLU A 114 -5.55 -17.64 18.29
C GLU A 114 -6.04 -18.47 17.10
N GLY A 115 -5.58 -18.20 15.88
CA GLY A 115 -6.01 -18.94 14.70
C GLY A 115 -7.46 -18.68 14.31
N LEU A 116 -8.13 -19.70 13.75
CA LEU A 116 -9.52 -19.59 13.30
C LEU A 116 -10.55 -19.44 14.42
N THR A 117 -10.17 -19.70 15.68
CA THR A 117 -11.11 -19.50 16.81
C THR A 117 -11.32 -18.03 17.12
N SER A 118 -10.48 -17.13 16.58
CA SER A 118 -10.62 -15.70 16.79
C SER A 118 -11.71 -15.11 15.92
N ALA A 119 -12.95 -15.07 16.45
CA ALA A 119 -14.04 -14.33 15.83
C ALA A 119 -13.65 -12.84 15.62
N ARG A 120 -12.86 -12.29 16.55
CA ARG A 120 -12.42 -10.90 16.49
C ARG A 120 -11.49 -10.61 15.32
N ALA A 121 -10.57 -11.52 14.97
CA ALA A 121 -9.73 -11.35 13.78
C ALA A 121 -10.57 -11.23 12.50
N LEU A 122 -11.63 -12.06 12.38
CA LEU A 122 -12.55 -12.04 11.25
C LEU A 122 -13.38 -10.75 11.19
N GLU A 123 -13.90 -10.29 12.33
CA GLU A 123 -14.64 -9.02 12.43
C GLU A 123 -13.79 -7.83 11.96
N LEU A 124 -12.53 -7.76 12.40
CA LEU A 124 -11.62 -6.67 12.06
C LEU A 124 -11.24 -6.69 10.58
N LEU A 125 -10.99 -7.88 10.01
CA LEU A 125 -10.78 -8.04 8.57
C LEU A 125 -12.01 -7.55 7.78
N ASN A 126 -13.20 -8.00 8.18
CA ASN A 126 -14.45 -7.64 7.51
C ASN A 126 -14.79 -6.16 7.63
N ALA A 127 -14.44 -5.51 8.74
CA ALA A 127 -14.64 -4.07 8.91
C ALA A 127 -13.95 -3.24 7.82
N VAL A 128 -12.76 -3.67 7.37
CA VAL A 128 -12.05 -3.03 6.24
C VAL A 128 -12.56 -3.55 4.90
N HIS A 129 -12.70 -4.87 4.75
CA HIS A 129 -13.04 -5.51 3.48
C HIS A 129 -14.42 -5.08 2.95
N THR A 130 -15.43 -5.05 3.82
CA THR A 130 -16.81 -4.74 3.44
C THR A 130 -17.03 -3.26 3.17
N ARG A 131 -16.27 -2.38 3.83
CA ARG A 131 -16.28 -0.93 3.54
C ARG A 131 -15.84 -0.64 2.10
N ALA A 132 -14.97 -1.47 1.55
CA ALA A 132 -14.56 -1.39 0.15
C ALA A 132 -15.62 -1.94 -0.83
N GLY A 133 -16.78 -2.38 -0.35
CA GLY A 133 -17.88 -2.88 -1.19
C GLY A 133 -17.76 -4.37 -1.56
N SER A 134 -16.90 -5.12 -0.86
CA SER A 134 -16.76 -6.57 -1.04
C SER A 134 -17.61 -7.35 -0.03
N ASP A 135 -18.04 -8.55 -0.43
CA ASP A 135 -18.81 -9.45 0.45
C ASP A 135 -18.00 -9.89 1.68
N ALA A 136 -18.65 -9.97 2.84
CA ALA A 136 -18.00 -10.38 4.07
C ALA A 136 -17.44 -11.82 3.99
N TYR A 137 -16.25 -12.02 4.54
CA TYR A 137 -15.72 -13.35 4.81
C TYR A 137 -16.49 -14.02 5.95
N THR A 138 -16.61 -15.34 5.88
CA THR A 138 -17.11 -16.18 6.98
C THR A 138 -16.00 -17.08 7.49
N ALA A 139 -16.13 -17.64 8.70
CA ALA A 139 -15.17 -18.62 9.20
C ALA A 139 -15.00 -19.82 8.25
N ALA A 140 -16.09 -20.24 7.58
CA ALA A 140 -16.09 -21.29 6.58
C ALA A 140 -15.34 -20.94 5.29
N THR A 141 -14.97 -19.66 5.08
CA THR A 141 -14.15 -19.24 3.93
C THR A 141 -12.70 -19.69 4.06
N PHE A 142 -12.25 -20.00 5.28
CA PHE A 142 -10.86 -20.29 5.58
C PHE A 142 -10.65 -21.77 5.89
N THR A 143 -9.61 -22.36 5.31
CA THR A 143 -9.23 -23.76 5.52
C THR A 143 -8.29 -23.95 6.72
N GLY A 144 -7.84 -22.84 7.31
CA GLY A 144 -6.94 -22.83 8.47
C GLY A 144 -6.39 -21.45 8.76
N THR A 145 -5.64 -21.33 9.86
CA THR A 145 -5.00 -20.07 10.29
C THR A 145 -4.20 -19.41 9.19
N PHE A 146 -3.44 -20.19 8.42
CA PHE A 146 -2.63 -19.67 7.31
C PHE A 146 -3.49 -18.97 6.24
N SER A 147 -4.63 -19.54 5.86
CA SER A 147 -5.52 -18.94 4.87
C SER A 147 -6.19 -17.64 5.36
N LEU A 148 -6.45 -17.51 6.67
CA LEU A 148 -6.94 -16.27 7.27
C LEU A 148 -5.84 -15.20 7.28
N VAL A 149 -4.62 -15.56 7.69
CA VAL A 149 -3.47 -14.66 7.68
C VAL A 149 -3.17 -14.17 6.25
N ASP A 150 -3.21 -15.04 5.26
CA ASP A 150 -3.03 -14.67 3.85
C ASP A 150 -4.10 -13.69 3.36
N ALA A 151 -5.36 -13.88 3.78
CA ALA A 151 -6.43 -12.95 3.45
C ALA A 151 -6.22 -11.58 4.11
N ILE A 152 -5.75 -11.54 5.37
CA ILE A 152 -5.39 -10.29 6.06
C ILE A 152 -4.23 -9.59 5.36
N LEU A 153 -3.16 -10.30 5.00
CA LEU A 153 -2.02 -9.75 4.27
C LEU A 153 -2.40 -9.25 2.87
N LEU A 154 -3.34 -9.92 2.20
CA LEU A 154 -3.90 -9.44 0.95
C LEU A 154 -4.70 -8.16 1.18
N GLU A 155 -5.59 -8.13 2.18
CA GLU A 155 -6.39 -6.95 2.49
C GLU A 155 -5.51 -5.73 2.80
N ARG A 156 -4.42 -5.92 3.57
CA ARG A 156 -3.40 -4.89 3.79
C ARG A 156 -2.82 -4.36 2.48
N ARG A 157 -2.50 -5.26 1.53
CA ARG A 157 -1.95 -4.88 0.22
C ARG A 157 -2.95 -4.09 -0.63
N LEU A 158 -4.25 -4.40 -0.53
CA LEU A 158 -5.32 -3.68 -1.22
C LEU A 158 -5.53 -2.30 -0.59
N GLU A 159 -5.66 -2.27 0.73
CA GLU A 159 -5.98 -1.08 1.50
C GLU A 159 -4.87 -0.03 1.44
N PHE A 160 -3.61 -0.47 1.58
CA PHE A 160 -2.44 0.41 1.66
C PHE A 160 -1.70 0.58 0.33
N LEU A 161 -2.39 0.33 -0.79
CA LEU A 161 -1.82 0.58 -2.12
C LEU A 161 -1.40 2.06 -2.23
N GLY A 162 -0.12 2.29 -2.55
CA GLY A 162 0.48 3.62 -2.65
C GLY A 162 1.11 4.18 -1.37
N GLU A 163 0.92 3.53 -0.21
CA GLU A 163 1.33 4.07 1.10
C GLU A 163 2.67 3.49 1.62
N GLY A 164 3.42 2.76 0.79
CA GLY A 164 4.77 2.29 1.15
C GLY A 164 4.84 1.06 2.07
N LEU A 165 3.72 0.51 2.53
CA LEU A 165 3.72 -0.58 3.53
C LEU A 165 4.04 -1.99 2.97
N ARG A 166 3.81 -2.24 1.68
CA ARG A 166 3.92 -3.60 1.12
C ARG A 166 5.31 -4.21 1.25
N ASN A 167 6.36 -3.41 1.09
CA ASN A 167 7.73 -3.92 1.18
C ASN A 167 8.08 -4.32 2.62
N ASN A 168 7.59 -3.57 3.61
CA ASN A 168 7.77 -3.90 5.03
C ASN A 168 7.10 -5.24 5.37
N ASP A 169 5.90 -5.47 4.85
CA ASP A 169 5.21 -6.77 4.99
C ASP A 169 5.97 -7.92 4.33
N ILE A 170 6.57 -7.70 3.16
CA ILE A 170 7.41 -8.71 2.48
C ILE A 170 8.63 -9.05 3.33
N MET A 171 9.36 -8.03 3.79
CA MET A 171 10.63 -8.19 4.48
C MET A 171 10.47 -8.83 5.87
N ARG A 172 9.47 -8.41 6.65
CA ARG A 172 9.22 -9.01 7.98
C ARG A 172 8.79 -10.48 7.91
N LEU A 173 8.26 -10.91 6.76
CA LEU A 173 7.85 -12.29 6.50
C LEU A 173 8.90 -13.09 5.74
N LEU A 174 10.08 -12.50 5.48
CA LEU A 174 11.15 -13.09 4.68
C LEU A 174 10.63 -13.64 3.34
N GLN A 175 9.72 -12.91 2.70
CA GLN A 175 9.18 -13.26 1.39
C GLN A 175 10.09 -12.71 0.28
N PRO A 176 10.17 -13.35 -0.90
CA PRO A 176 10.83 -12.76 -2.06
C PRO A 176 10.19 -11.42 -2.43
N ILE A 177 11.02 -10.42 -2.72
CA ILE A 177 10.55 -9.19 -3.38
C ILE A 177 10.14 -9.60 -4.80
N PRO A 178 8.89 -9.35 -5.22
CA PRO A 178 8.38 -9.86 -6.48
C PRO A 178 9.08 -9.22 -7.69
N ALA A 179 9.22 -10.00 -8.75
CA ALA A 179 9.69 -9.52 -10.04
C ALA A 179 8.80 -8.39 -10.58
N LYS A 180 9.40 -7.48 -11.35
CA LYS A 180 8.71 -6.35 -11.98
C LYS A 180 9.18 -6.21 -13.43
N SER A 181 8.33 -6.61 -14.38
CA SER A 181 8.68 -6.60 -15.80
C SER A 181 9.99 -7.39 -16.03
N VAL A 182 11.00 -6.76 -16.61
CA VAL A 182 12.34 -7.33 -16.86
C VAL A 182 13.21 -7.47 -15.60
N VAL A 183 12.81 -6.88 -14.47
CA VAL A 183 13.55 -6.96 -13.21
C VAL A 183 13.18 -8.27 -12.49
N PRO A 184 14.13 -9.17 -12.23
CA PRO A 184 13.87 -10.44 -11.57
C PRO A 184 13.46 -10.25 -10.10
N ALA A 185 12.87 -11.29 -9.52
CA ALA A 185 12.58 -11.33 -8.09
C ALA A 185 13.88 -11.34 -7.27
N VAL A 186 13.85 -10.73 -6.09
CA VAL A 186 14.97 -10.71 -5.15
C VAL A 186 14.63 -11.61 -3.97
N LEU A 187 15.40 -12.70 -3.80
CA LEU A 187 15.21 -13.65 -2.71
C LEU A 187 15.74 -13.07 -1.38
N PRO A 188 15.22 -13.51 -0.22
CA PRO A 188 15.73 -13.11 1.09
C PRO A 188 17.23 -13.37 1.30
N SER A 189 17.78 -14.35 0.59
CA SER A 189 19.20 -14.70 0.64
C SER A 189 20.08 -13.85 -0.29
N ALA A 190 19.50 -13.00 -1.14
CA ALA A 190 20.26 -12.17 -2.07
C ALA A 190 20.83 -10.93 -1.37
N MET A 191 22.05 -10.54 -1.74
CA MET A 191 22.68 -9.33 -1.19
C MET A 191 21.85 -8.06 -1.41
N ALA A 192 21.10 -7.99 -2.52
CA ALA A 192 20.24 -6.85 -2.83
C ALA A 192 18.91 -6.83 -2.06
N TYR A 193 18.67 -7.79 -1.15
CA TYR A 193 17.44 -7.83 -0.36
C TYR A 193 17.40 -6.70 0.69
N ILE A 194 18.55 -6.29 1.22
CA ILE A 194 18.69 -5.16 2.13
C ILE A 194 19.44 -4.05 1.37
N TRP A 195 18.99 -2.81 1.52
CA TRP A 195 19.69 -1.68 0.90
C TRP A 195 21.12 -1.56 1.41
N PRO A 196 22.10 -1.29 0.53
CA PRO A 196 23.48 -1.14 0.95
C PRO A 196 23.64 0.11 1.80
N ILE A 197 24.56 0.04 2.75
CA ILE A 197 25.07 1.23 3.44
C ILE A 197 25.64 2.22 2.40
N PRO A 198 25.34 3.53 2.48
CA PRO A 198 25.86 4.51 1.53
C PRO A 198 27.40 4.48 1.46
N SER A 199 27.95 4.60 0.25
CA SER A 199 29.40 4.54 0.03
C SER A 199 30.18 5.66 0.73
N SER A 200 29.55 6.83 0.89
CA SER A 200 30.12 7.96 1.65
C SER A 200 30.33 7.63 3.12
N GLU A 201 29.40 6.89 3.72
CA GLU A 201 29.47 6.46 5.12
C GLU A 201 30.58 5.41 5.32
N LEU A 202 30.67 4.43 4.42
CA LEU A 202 31.75 3.43 4.43
C LEU A 202 33.14 4.06 4.20
N GLY A 203 33.23 5.09 3.37
CA GLY A 203 34.47 5.81 3.12
C GLY A 203 34.92 6.68 4.30
N SER A 204 33.97 7.21 5.08
CA SER A 204 34.25 8.09 6.21
C SER A 204 34.48 7.34 7.52
N ASN A 205 33.78 6.22 7.72
CA ASN A 205 33.89 5.39 8.91
C ASN A 205 34.49 4.01 8.58
N LEU A 206 35.80 3.87 8.79
CA LEU A 206 36.55 2.64 8.52
C LEU A 206 36.19 1.46 9.45
N LEU A 207 35.44 1.70 10.54
CA LEU A 207 34.92 0.64 11.42
C LEU A 207 33.59 0.07 10.92
N MET A 208 32.99 0.68 9.91
CA MET A 208 31.70 0.27 9.38
C MET A 208 31.86 -0.96 8.47
N THR A 209 31.06 -1.99 8.73
CA THR A 209 31.03 -3.21 7.91
C THR A 209 29.80 -3.17 7.01
N ARG A 210 29.97 -3.52 5.73
CA ARG A 210 28.85 -3.63 4.79
C ARG A 210 27.90 -4.77 5.23
N ASN A 211 26.61 -4.59 4.98
CA ASN A 211 25.59 -5.61 5.14
C ASN A 211 25.65 -6.72 4.09
#